data_AF-A0A0F9NKQ7-F1
#
_entry.id   AF-A0A0F9NKQ7-F1
#
_cell.length_a   1.000
_cell.length_b   1.000
_cell.length_c   1.000
_cell.angle_alpha   90.00
_cell.angle_beta   90.00
_cell.angle_gamma   90.00
#
_symmetry.space_group_name_H-M   'P 1'
#
loop_
_entity.id
_entity.type
_entity.pdbx_description
1 polymer ?
#
loop_
_entity_poly.entity_id
_entity_poly.type
_entity_poly.pdbx_seq_one_letter_code
_entity_poly.pdbx_strand_id
1 'polypeptide(L)'
;MTWDSFESFIGVLVLLFFVVSLIAFYDSMYVIPIVDEKANEYCQEQGFDFYEEYSRIGFLSKEPVAIICKYVEQYRNIDLNINEREK
;
A
#
# COMPACT_ATOMS: atom_id res chain seq x y z
N MET A 1 -26.97 -14.26 32.99
CA MET A 1 -25.82 -13.33 32.86
C MET A 1 -26.07 -12.22 33.87
N THR A 2 -25.21 -12.04 34.86
CA THR A 2 -25.34 -10.95 35.85
C THR A 2 -24.92 -9.64 35.21
N TRP A 3 -25.45 -8.51 35.68
CA TRP A 3 -25.10 -7.18 35.15
C TRP A 3 -23.59 -6.92 35.12
N ASP A 4 -22.88 -7.32 36.18
CA ASP A 4 -21.41 -7.20 36.29
C ASP A 4 -20.66 -7.99 35.19
N SER A 5 -21.20 -9.15 34.80
CA SER A 5 -20.60 -9.98 33.74
C SER A 5 -20.80 -9.41 32.35
N PHE A 6 -21.85 -8.59 32.15
CA PHE A 6 -22.14 -7.93 30.88
C PHE A 6 -21.28 -6.66 30.70
N GLU A 7 -21.12 -5.84 31.74
CA GLU A 7 -20.25 -4.66 31.71
C GLU A 7 -18.78 -5.05 31.49
N SER A 8 -18.32 -6.12 32.16
CA SER A 8 -16.97 -6.65 31.96
C SER A 8 -16.74 -7.11 30.51
N PHE A 9 -17.74 -7.75 29.90
CA PHE A 9 -17.67 -8.19 28.51
C PHE A 9 -17.61 -7.01 27.53
N ILE A 10 -18.42 -5.97 27.74
CA ILE A 10 -18.36 -4.74 26.94
C ILE A 10 -16.99 -4.05 27.10
N GLY A 11 -16.45 -4.00 28.31
CA GLY A 11 -15.13 -3.43 28.56
C GLY A 11 -14.03 -4.11 27.74
N VAL A 12 -14.05 -5.44 27.65
CA VAL A 12 -13.12 -6.21 26.81
C VAL A 12 -13.30 -5.90 25.32
N LEU A 13 -14.55 -5.79 24.85
CA LEU A 13 -14.82 -5.46 23.44
C LEU A 13 -14.32 -4.06 23.07
N VAL A 14 -14.55 -3.06 23.92
CA VAL A 14 -14.08 -1.69 23.70
C VAL A 14 -12.55 -1.66 23.67
N LEU A 15 -11.89 -2.37 24.60
CA LEU A 15 -10.43 -2.47 24.62
C LEU A 15 -9.89 -3.11 23.34
N LEU A 16 -10.49 -4.23 22.89
CA LEU A 16 -10.10 -4.90 21.65
C LEU A 16 -10.28 -3.99 20.44
N PHE A 17 -11.41 -3.30 20.35
CA PHE A 17 -11.67 -2.36 19.26
C PHE A 17 -10.61 -1.25 19.24
N PHE A 18 -10.30 -0.66 20.41
CA PHE A 18 -9.28 0.37 20.53
C PHE A 18 -7.90 -0.12 20.07
N VAL A 19 -7.48 -1.33 20.46
CA VAL A 19 -6.21 -1.92 20.02
C VAL A 19 -6.17 -2.11 18.50
N VAL A 20 -7.24 -2.66 17.91
CA VAL A 20 -7.32 -2.85 16.45
C VAL A 20 -7.29 -1.51 15.71
N SER A 21 -8.01 -0.50 16.20
CA SER A 21 -7.98 0.84 15.63
C SER A 21 -6.58 1.47 15.67
N LEU A 22 -5.84 1.30 16.76
CA LEU A 22 -4.46 1.79 16.85
C LEU A 22 -3.52 1.11 15.86
N ILE A 23 -3.65 -0.21 15.68
CA ILE A 23 -2.85 -0.96 14.71
C ILE A 23 -3.17 -0.50 13.28
N ALA A 24 -4.45 -0.35 12.95
CA ALA A 24 -4.88 0.14 11.63
C ALA A 24 -4.42 1.58 11.37
N PHE A 25 -4.47 2.44 12.39
CA PHE A 25 -3.96 3.81 12.30
C PHE A 25 -2.45 3.83 12.05
N TYR A 26 -1.69 3.00 12.77
CA TYR A 26 -0.25 2.88 12.57
C TYR A 26 0.11 2.36 11.17
N ASP A 27 -0.60 1.33 10.67
CA ASP A 27 -0.38 0.82 9.31
C ASP A 27 -0.61 1.92 8.26
N SER A 28 -1.72 2.64 8.40
CA SER A 28 -2.09 3.71 7.47
C SER A 28 -1.12 4.88 7.46
N MET A 29 -0.69 5.34 8.64
CA MET A 29 0.16 6.53 8.76
C MET A 29 1.64 6.26 8.46
N TYR A 30 2.12 5.04 8.70
CA TYR A 30 3.56 4.75 8.66
C TYR A 30 3.94 3.64 7.69
N VAL A 31 3.11 2.60 7.51
CA VAL A 31 3.47 1.44 6.68
C VAL A 31 3.08 1.68 5.23
N ILE A 32 1.86 2.17 4.98
CA ILE A 32 1.37 2.47 3.62
C ILE A 32 2.33 3.39 2.86
N PRO A 33 2.76 4.55 3.41
CA PRO A 33 3.63 5.46 2.67
C PRO A 33 4.99 4.86 2.31
N ILE A 34 5.55 4.03 3.20
CA ILE A 34 6.82 3.33 2.94
C ILE A 34 6.67 2.34 1.79
N VAL A 35 5.52 1.66 1.71
CA VAL A 35 5.26 0.69 0.66
C VAL A 35 5.00 1.39 -0.66
N ASP A 36 4.24 2.50 -0.64
CA ASP A 36 4.01 3.35 -1.80
C ASP A 36 5.34 3.83 -2.41
N GLU A 37 6.26 4.31 -1.57
CA GLU A 37 7.58 4.76 -1.98
C GLU A 37 8.38 3.64 -2.66
N LYS A 38 8.42 2.45 -2.04
CA LYS A 38 9.09 1.28 -2.62
C LYS A 38 8.47 0.79 -3.93
N ALA A 39 7.14 0.80 -4.03
CA ALA A 39 6.44 0.40 -5.25
C ALA A 39 6.80 1.36 -6.39
N ASN A 40 6.90 2.66 -6.08
CA ASN A 40 7.29 3.67 -7.04
C ASN A 40 8.76 3.54 -7.47
N GLU A 41 9.67 3.34 -6.51
CA GLU A 41 11.10 3.12 -6.76
C GLU A 41 11.30 1.92 -7.70
N TYR A 42 10.65 0.79 -7.42
CA TYR A 42 10.69 -0.38 -8.30
C TYR A 42 10.23 -0.07 -9.72
N CYS A 43 9.11 0.65 -9.88
CA CYS A 43 8.62 1.01 -11.22
C CYS A 43 9.58 1.94 -11.96
N GLN A 44 10.19 2.90 -11.26
CA GLN A 44 11.19 3.81 -11.82
C GLN A 44 12.46 3.08 -12.27
N GLU A 45 12.93 2.09 -11.50
CA GLU A 45 14.07 1.24 -11.91
C GLU A 45 13.77 0.43 -13.19
N GLN A 46 12.52 0.06 -13.41
CA GLN A 46 12.07 -0.61 -14.64
C GLN A 46 11.80 0.37 -15.81
N GLY A 47 12.02 1.67 -15.60
CA GLY A 47 11.83 2.74 -16.59
C GLY A 47 10.44 3.36 -16.63
N PHE A 48 9.50 2.94 -15.77
CA PHE A 48 8.15 3.48 -15.72
C PHE A 48 8.08 4.75 -14.85
N ASP A 49 7.08 5.60 -15.06
CA ASP A 49 6.97 6.87 -14.33
C ASP A 49 6.46 6.69 -12.89
N PHE A 50 5.46 5.82 -12.69
CA PHE A 50 4.85 5.56 -11.39
C PHE A 50 4.18 4.18 -11.28
N TYR A 51 3.86 3.75 -10.06
CA TYR A 51 3.05 2.56 -9.79
C TYR A 51 1.54 2.83 -9.94
N GLU A 52 0.80 1.91 -10.55
CA GLU A 52 -0.67 1.99 -10.67
C GLU A 52 -1.37 1.25 -9.53
N GLU A 53 -0.91 0.04 -9.24
CA GLU A 53 -1.47 -0.80 -8.18
C GLU A 53 -0.36 -1.68 -7.59
N TYR A 54 -0.45 -1.99 -6.31
CA TYR A 54 0.38 -3.00 -5.67
C TYR A 54 -0.45 -3.76 -4.62
N SER A 55 -0.06 -5.00 -4.36
CA SER A 55 -0.59 -5.79 -3.25
C SER A 55 0.41 -5.87 -2.09
N ARG A 56 -0.03 -6.32 -0.92
CA ARG A 56 0.83 -6.57 0.24
C ARG A 56 0.45 -7.88 0.92
N ILE A 57 1.43 -8.57 1.49
CA ILE A 57 1.17 -9.76 2.31
C ILE A 57 1.03 -9.34 3.77
N GLY A 58 -0.21 -9.25 4.24
CA GLY A 58 -0.54 -8.98 5.64
C GLY A 58 -0.51 -7.50 6.06
N PHE A 59 -1.18 -7.22 7.17
CA PHE A 59 -1.14 -5.92 7.84
C PHE A 59 0.26 -5.70 8.42
N LEU A 60 0.82 -4.48 8.31
CA LEU A 60 2.16 -4.09 8.73
C LEU A 60 3.33 -4.54 7.84
N SER A 61 3.08 -5.22 6.72
CA SER A 61 4.16 -5.50 5.76
C SER A 61 4.62 -4.23 5.06
N LYS A 62 5.93 -4.00 5.10
CA LYS A 62 6.62 -2.88 4.45
C LYS A 62 7.10 -3.22 3.04
N GLU A 63 6.68 -4.35 2.49
CA GLU A 63 7.10 -4.81 1.18
C GLU A 63 5.90 -4.93 0.25
N PRO A 64 5.91 -4.20 -0.88
CA PRO A 64 4.92 -4.39 -1.93
C PRO A 64 5.16 -5.73 -2.62
N VAL A 65 4.07 -6.43 -2.92
CA VAL A 65 4.04 -7.69 -3.66
C VAL A 65 3.12 -7.50 -4.86
N ALA A 66 3.50 -8.00 -6.03
CA ALA A 66 2.75 -7.83 -7.27
C ALA A 66 2.47 -6.35 -7.61
N ILE A 67 3.52 -5.64 -8.05
CA ILE A 67 3.45 -4.23 -8.45
C ILE A 67 3.08 -4.16 -9.94
N ILE A 68 2.08 -3.35 -10.27
CA ILE A 68 1.70 -2.99 -11.64
C ILE A 68 2.20 -1.56 -11.90
N CYS A 69 3.08 -1.41 -12.88
CA CYS A 69 3.68 -0.13 -13.25
C CYS A 69 2.99 0.49 -14.46
N LYS A 70 2.91 1.83 -14.50
CA LYS A 70 2.26 2.58 -15.58
C LYS A 70 3.17 3.65 -16.15
N TYR A 71 3.13 3.79 -17.47
CA TYR A 71 3.74 4.91 -18.19
C TYR A 71 2.71 6.02 -18.37
N VAL A 72 3.16 7.27 -18.32
CA VAL A 72 2.39 8.37 -18.91
C VAL A 72 2.38 8.14 -20.43
N GLU A 73 1.20 8.03 -21.04
CA GLU A 73 1.04 7.73 -22.47
C GLU A 73 1.84 8.67 -23.40
N GLN A 74 2.10 9.91 -22.96
CA GLN A 74 2.90 10.87 -23.69
C GLN A 74 4.37 10.45 -23.84
N TYR A 75 5.01 9.89 -22.81
CA TYR A 75 6.41 9.45 -22.87
C TYR A 75 6.57 8.14 -23.63
N ARG A 76 5.61 7.22 -23.52
CA ARG A 76 5.60 5.98 -24.31
C ARG A 76 5.71 6.25 -25.82
N ASN A 77 4.97 7.25 -26.31
CA ASN A 77 4.98 7.60 -27.73
C ASN A 77 6.25 8.36 -28.15
N ILE A 78 6.93 9.03 -27.22
CA ILE A 78 8.23 9.67 -27.47
C ILE A 78 9.32 8.60 -27.57
N ASP A 79 9.38 7.65 -26.64
CA ASP A 79 10.37 6.56 -26.66
C ASP A 79 10.20 5.60 -27.84
N LEU A 80 8.95 5.27 -28.19
CA LEU A 80 8.68 4.47 -29.39
C LEU A 80 9.12 5.20 -30.67
N ASN A 81 8.87 6.51 -30.78
CA ASN A 81 9.30 7.31 -31.92
C ASN A 81 10.83 7.50 -32.00
N ILE A 82 11.54 7.52 -30.88
CA ILE A 82 13.01 7.59 -30.87
C ILE A 82 13.60 6.27 -31.40
N ASN A 83 13.11 5.13 -30.90
CA ASN A 83 13.56 3.81 -31.36
C ASN A 83 13.28 3.54 -32.85
N GLU A 84 12.20 4.10 -33.42
CA GLU A 84 11.93 4.00 -34.86
C GLU A 84 12.85 4.88 -35.72
N ARG A 85 13.43 5.95 -35.17
CA ARG A 85 14.38 6.84 -35.88
C ARG A 85 15.82 6.35 -35.86
N GLU A 86 16.16 5.43 -34.97
CA GLU A 86 17.50 4.82 -34.88
C GLU A 86 17.63 3.52 -35.71
N LYS A 87 16.56 3.09 -36.40
CA LYS A 87 16.57 2.01 -37.40
C LYS A 87 16.66 2.55 -38.82
#